data_AF-I7L9Q5-F1
#
_entry.id   AF-I7L9Q5-F1
#
_cell.length_a   1.000
_cell.length_b   1.000
_cell.length_c   1.000
_cell.angle_alpha   90.00
_cell.angle_beta   90.00
_cell.angle_gamma   90.00
#
_symmetry.space_group_name_H-M   'P 1'
#
loop_
_entity.id
_entity.type
_entity.pdbx_description
1 polymer ?
#
loop_
_entity_poly.entity_id
_entity_poly.type
_entity_poly.pdbx_seq_one_letter_code
_entity_poly.pdbx_strand_id
1 'polypeptide(L)' 'MKVKTVGAFDTNTLDIEINKFIRDKHVVDIKFSSFFDEIDGANFLALIMYED' A
#
# COMPACT_ATOMS: atom_id res chain seq x y z
N MET A 1 -6.55 -4.90 -9.82
CA MET A 1 -5.32 -5.21 -9.05
C MET A 1 -5.72 -5.76 -7.67
N LYS A 2 -4.85 -6.52 -6.98
CA LYS A 2 -5.08 -6.95 -5.59
C LYS A 2 -3.73 -6.96 -4.85
N VAL A 3 -3.69 -6.39 -3.65
CA VAL A 3 -2.50 -6.32 -2.80
C VAL A 3 -2.71 -7.22 -1.58
N LYS A 4 -1.62 -7.84 -1.11
CA LYS A 4 -1.58 -8.60 0.13
C LYS A 4 -0.27 -8.32 0.83
N THR A 5 -0.33 -7.98 2.11
CA THR A 5 0.86 -7.77 2.93
C THR A 5 1.52 -9.13 3.21
N VAL A 6 2.84 -9.20 3.04
CA VAL A 6 3.65 -10.37 3.34
C VAL A 6 4.59 -9.99 4.48
N GLY A 7 4.20 -10.31 5.71
CA GLY A 7 4.95 -9.99 6.94
C GLY A 7 4.21 -10.42 8.20
N ALA A 8 4.91 -10.47 9.34
CA ALA A 8 4.36 -10.89 10.63
C ALA A 8 3.65 -9.75 11.40
N PHE A 9 2.84 -8.97 10.69
CA PHE A 9 2.03 -7.90 11.26
C PHE A 9 0.56 -8.32 11.12
N ASP A 10 -0.30 -7.96 12.09
CA ASP A 10 -1.74 -8.19 11.97
C ASP A 10 -2.33 -7.19 10.95
N THR A 11 -2.17 -7.54 9.67
CA THR A 11 -2.37 -6.64 8.51
C THR A 11 -3.69 -6.88 7.80
N ASN A 12 -4.57 -7.70 8.38
CA ASN A 12 -5.82 -8.05 7.73
C ASN A 12 -6.66 -6.78 7.45
N THR A 13 -6.61 -5.81 8.35
CA THR A 13 -7.24 -4.50 8.19
C THR A 13 -6.63 -3.69 7.04
N LEU A 14 -5.30 -3.61 6.94
CA LEU A 14 -4.62 -2.87 5.88
C LEU A 14 -4.89 -3.46 4.49
N ASP A 15 -4.85 -4.79 4.38
CA ASP A 15 -5.14 -5.51 3.14
C ASP A 15 -6.59 -5.27 2.70
N ILE A 16 -7.55 -5.29 3.63
CA ILE A 16 -8.96 -5.01 3.33
C ILE A 16 -9.13 -3.57 2.82
N GLU A 17 -8.54 -2.60 3.51
CA GLU A 17 -8.69 -1.18 3.17
C GLU A 17 -8.05 -0.82 1.84
N ILE A 18 -6.81 -1.26 1.58
CA ILE A 18 -6.12 -1.03 0.30
C ILE A 18 -6.88 -1.68 -0.84
N ASN A 19 -7.35 -2.92 -0.67
CA ASN A 19 -8.10 -3.59 -1.74
C ASN A 19 -9.47 -2.95 -1.99
N LYS A 20 -10.12 -2.42 -0.95
CA LYS A 20 -11.34 -1.62 -1.11
C LYS A 20 -11.04 -0.35 -1.93
N PHE A 21 -9.99 0.39 -1.58
CA PHE A 21 -9.58 1.58 -2.33
C PHE A 21 -9.28 1.28 -3.80
N ILE A 22 -8.50 0.22 -4.07
CA ILE A 22 -8.16 -0.21 -5.44
C ILE A 22 -9.40 -0.44 -6.30
N ARG A 23 -10.40 -1.10 -5.73
CA ARG A 23 -11.66 -1.39 -6.41
C ARG A 23 -12.49 -0.12 -6.62
N ASP A 24 -12.63 0.68 -5.57
CA ASP A 24 -13.54 1.83 -5.57
C ASP A 24 -13.01 3.00 -6.42
N LYS A 25 -11.68 3.11 -6.60
CA LYS A 25 -11.03 4.18 -7.37
C LYS A 25 -10.52 3.79 -8.75
N HIS A 26 -10.76 2.57 -9.22
CA HIS A 26 -10.21 2.10 -10.50
C HIS A 26 -8.68 2.31 -10.60
N VAL A 27 -7.96 1.85 -9.58
CA VAL A 27 -6.50 1.97 -9.53
C VAL A 27 -5.86 1.18 -10.68
N VAL A 28 -5.04 1.87 -11.46
CA VAL A 28 -4.36 1.31 -12.64
C VAL A 28 -2.93 0.87 -12.32
N ASP A 29 -2.26 1.55 -11.38
CA ASP A 29 -0.90 1.20 -10.97
C ASP A 29 -0.62 1.58 -9.51
N ILE A 30 0.28 0.82 -8.88
CA ILE A 30 0.79 1.11 -7.54
C ILE A 30 2.29 0.85 -7.52
N LYS A 31 3.05 1.86 -7.11
CA LYS A 31 4.48 1.76 -6.88
C LYS A 31 4.79 1.88 -5.40
N PHE A 32 5.34 0.81 -4.83
CA PHE A 32 5.82 0.79 -3.45
C PHE A 32 7.30 1.14 -3.39
N SER A 33 7.67 1.91 -2.37
CA SER A 33 9.06 2.20 -2.03
C SER A 33 9.24 2.20 -0.52
N SER A 34 10.30 1.58 -0.05
CA SER A 34 10.74 1.69 1.33
C SER A 34 12.10 2.38 1.38
N PHE A 35 12.31 3.15 2.43
CA PHE A 35 13.61 3.72 2.75
C PHE A 35 13.78 3.74 4.27
N PHE A 36 15.03 3.66 4.71
CA PHE A 36 15.36 3.77 6.12
C PHE A 36 15.89 5.18 6.37
N ASP A 37 15.21 5.92 7.23
CA ASP A 37 15.68 7.18 7.77
C ASP A 37 16.28 6.92 9.15
N GLU A 38 17.46 7.44 9.44
CA GLU A 38 18.09 7.24 10.76
C GLU A 38 17.32 7.94 11.89
N ILE A 39 16.51 8.95 11.58
CA ILE A 39 15.71 9.71 12.54
C ILE A 39 14.33 9.05 12.72
N ASP A 40 13.66 8.73 11.61
CA ASP A 40 12.26 8.27 11.61
C ASP A 40 12.12 6.74 11.46
N GLY A 41 13.24 6.02 11.30
CA GLY A 41 13.26 4.57 11.13
C GLY A 41 12.81 4.09 9.75
N ALA A 42 12.25 2.88 9.71
CA ALA A 42 11.80 2.26 8.47
C ALA A 42 10.50 2.92 7.98
N ASN A 43 10.59 3.61 6.85
CA ASN A 43 9.46 4.28 6.22
C ASN A 43 8.97 3.50 4.99
N PHE A 44 7.65 3.51 4.80
CA PHE A 44 6.98 2.86 3.67
C PHE A 44 6.10 3.87 2.95
N LEU A 45 6.30 4.00 1.63
CA LEU A 45 5.54 4.87 0.77
C LEU A 45 4.90 4.08 -0.36
N ALA A 46 3.70 4.51 -0.75
CA ALA A 46 3.00 4.02 -1.92
C ALA A 46 2.57 5.22 -2.80
N LEU A 47 2.98 5.20 -4.06
CA LEU A 47 2.45 6.08 -5.09
C LEU A 47 1.36 5.31 -5.85
N ILE A 48 0.14 5.83 -5.83
CA ILE A 48 -1.02 5.17 -6.44
C ILE A 48 -1.54 6.01 -7.60
N MET A 49 -1.70 5.41 -8.77
CA MET A 49 -2.29 6.03 -9.96
C MET A 49 -3.66 5.40 -10.23
N TYR A 50 -4.67 6.22 -10.46
CA TYR A 50 -6.04 5.78 -10.64
C TYR A 50 -6.79 6.66 -11.65
N GLU A 51 -7.80 6.10 -12.29
CA GLU A 51 -8.67 6.82 -13.22
C GLU A 51 -9.82 7.49 -12.46
N ASP A 52 -10.22 8.69 -12.90
CA ASP A 52 -11.37 9.42 -12.33
C ASP A 52 -12.73 8.78 -12.67
#